data_AF-A0A2E7CAF3-F1
#
_entry.id   AF-A0A2E7CAF3-F1
#
_cell.length_a   1.000
_cell.length_b   1.000
_cell.length_c   1.000
_cell.angle_alpha   90.00
_cell.angle_beta   90.00
_cell.angle_gamma   90.00
#
_symmetry.space_group_name_H-M   'P 1'
#
loop_
_entity.id
_entity.type
_entity.pdbx_description
1 polymer ?
#
loop_
_entity_poly.entity_id
_entity_poly.type
_entity_poly.pdbx_seq_one_letter_code
_entity_poly.pdbx_strand_id
1 'polypeptide(L)'
;MEELLSRLYSRLTESFEENITKSNDLKRRENDGNVDVLQTLLSLSVHQKTIHGHMHKGAISIDELKCIDSKGYDDCIEEKFILKGNGLYSNKAFIGLNGIFEYYRIKNWDYKDALQSYDLKTFPIETYTLKTQEKVWCVFLILMGADSSNNIFNTSTFSKTELEKNYEFLIKIENKLLDKKINLGKRIKWTTGKEKTFRGLIGCNKDLPKTGVYINPADYKYYLDLDTKKNASYLMDLILDKYTGVERINANDIFYEVLQELSKAMVFDLRLKSQDINKNIREVLRG
;
A
#
# COMPACT_ATOMS: atom_id res chain seq x y z
N MET A 1 6.38 28.11 33.23
CA MET A 1 5.95 26.98 32.36
C MET A 1 5.91 27.35 30.87
N GLU A 2 4.98 28.21 30.40
CA GLU A 2 4.85 28.55 28.96
C GLU A 2 6.17 29.02 28.35
N GLU A 3 6.90 29.90 29.03
CA GLU A 3 8.19 30.43 28.57
C GLU A 3 9.26 29.34 28.44
N LEU A 4 9.29 28.36 29.36
CA LEU A 4 10.19 27.21 29.29
C LEU A 4 9.89 26.32 28.09
N LEU A 5 8.60 26.01 27.87
CA LEU A 5 8.17 25.19 26.75
C LEU A 5 8.40 25.91 25.42
N SER A 6 8.11 27.21 25.35
CA SER A 6 8.38 28.05 24.19
C SER A 6 9.86 28.05 23.82
N ARG A 7 10.74 28.20 24.83
CA ARG A 7 12.19 28.22 24.61
C ARG A 7 12.71 26.88 24.05
N LEU A 8 12.27 25.76 24.63
CA LEU A 8 12.63 24.43 24.14
C LEU A 8 12.01 24.13 22.76
N TYR A 9 10.77 24.54 22.53
CA TYR A 9 10.06 24.38 21.26
C TYR A 9 10.78 25.11 20.13
N SER A 10 11.17 26.37 20.35
CA SER A 10 11.91 27.17 19.37
C SER A 10 13.27 26.55 19.04
N ARG A 11 14.01 26.05 20.04
CA ARG A 11 15.30 25.37 19.81
C ARG A 11 15.15 24.06 19.05
N LEU A 12 14.07 23.32 19.29
CA LEU A 12 13.76 22.12 18.50
C LEU A 12 13.37 22.48 17.06
N THR A 13 12.60 23.57 16.88
CA THR A 13 12.21 24.11 15.57
C THR A 13 13.45 24.51 14.76
N GLU A 14 14.37 25.28 15.35
CA GLU A 14 15.67 25.64 14.75
C GLU A 14 16.46 24.39 14.36
N SER A 15 16.52 23.40 15.25
CA SER A 15 17.21 22.15 14.97
C SER A 15 16.61 21.41 13.77
N PHE A 16 15.29 21.35 13.66
CA PHE A 16 14.61 20.77 12.50
C PHE A 16 14.86 21.60 11.23
N GLU A 17 14.84 22.93 11.34
CA GLU A 17 15.10 23.83 10.22
C GLU A 17 16.49 23.60 9.60
N GLU A 18 17.53 23.60 10.45
CA GLU A 18 18.93 23.52 10.02
C GLU A 18 19.36 22.12 9.58
N ASN A 19 18.80 21.08 10.20
CA ASN A 19 19.38 19.73 10.11
C ASN A 19 18.56 18.77 9.24
N ILE A 20 17.29 19.07 8.95
CA ILE A 20 16.48 18.27 8.03
C ILE A 20 16.62 18.87 6.63
N THR A 21 17.63 18.39 5.89
CA THR A 21 18.02 18.91 4.57
C THR A 21 17.45 18.12 3.38
N LYS A 22 16.80 16.97 3.62
CA LYS A 22 16.26 16.11 2.56
C LYS A 22 14.78 15.77 2.80
N SER A 23 13.98 16.04 1.76
CA SER A 23 12.55 15.73 1.57
C SER A 23 11.53 16.66 2.26
N ASN A 24 10.58 17.16 1.45
CA ASN A 24 9.36 17.85 1.90
C ASN A 24 8.45 16.94 2.75
N ASP A 25 8.64 15.62 2.69
CA ASP A 25 7.80 14.66 3.40
C ASP A 25 8.21 14.48 4.88
N LEU A 26 9.47 14.80 5.21
CA LEU A 26 10.03 14.70 6.56
C LEU A 26 9.97 16.02 7.33
N LYS A 27 10.06 17.15 6.63
CA LYS A 27 9.97 18.49 7.21
C LYS A 27 8.61 19.08 6.88
N ARG A 28 7.72 19.10 7.86
CA ARG A 28 6.36 19.55 7.69
C ARG A 28 6.25 21.02 8.06
N ARG A 29 5.45 21.76 7.31
CA ARG A 29 5.26 23.19 7.49
C ARG A 29 3.79 23.50 7.73
N GLU A 30 3.54 24.43 8.62
CA GLU A 30 2.25 25.07 8.81
C GLU A 30 1.90 25.95 7.59
N ASN A 31 0.65 26.41 7.52
CA ASN A 31 0.16 27.25 6.42
C ASN A 31 0.87 28.61 6.31
N ASP A 32 1.50 29.07 7.38
CA ASP A 32 2.30 30.29 7.44
C ASP A 32 3.77 30.08 7.02
N GLY A 33 4.15 28.84 6.71
CA GLY A 33 5.50 28.46 6.30
C GLY A 33 6.44 28.07 7.45
N ASN A 34 6.04 28.15 8.71
CA ASN A 34 6.86 27.70 9.84
C ASN A 34 6.89 26.16 9.95
N VAL A 35 7.89 25.59 10.62
CA VAL A 35 7.96 24.13 10.83
C VAL A 35 6.92 23.69 11.85
N ASP A 36 6.07 22.75 11.44
CA ASP A 36 5.17 22.03 12.35
C ASP A 36 6.01 20.99 13.10
N VAL A 37 6.37 21.29 14.34
CA VAL A 37 7.26 20.45 15.17
C VAL A 37 6.60 19.11 15.48
N LEU A 38 5.30 19.09 15.77
CA LEU A 38 4.58 17.86 16.10
C LEU A 38 4.49 16.93 14.88
N GLN A 39 4.03 17.44 13.74
CA GLN A 39 3.91 16.65 12.52
C GLN A 39 5.29 16.21 12.00
N THR A 40 6.31 17.06 12.10
CA THR A 40 7.70 16.72 11.76
C THR A 40 8.21 15.60 12.66
N LEU A 41 8.06 15.72 13.98
CA LEU A 41 8.49 14.70 14.94
C LEU A 41 7.79 13.35 14.71
N LEU A 42 6.47 13.36 14.54
CA LEU A 42 5.68 12.16 14.24
C LEU A 42 6.11 11.52 12.92
N SER A 43 6.46 12.33 11.91
CA SER A 43 6.97 11.80 10.64
C SER A 43 8.36 11.15 10.79
N LEU A 44 9.21 11.62 11.71
CA LEU A 44 10.55 11.08 11.95
C LEU A 44 10.57 9.81 12.79
N SER A 45 9.44 9.43 13.41
CA SER A 45 9.33 8.33 14.39
C SER A 45 9.80 6.96 13.89
N VAL A 46 9.81 6.74 12.58
CA VAL A 46 10.33 5.53 11.91
C VAL A 46 11.85 5.38 12.06
N HIS A 47 12.56 6.46 12.40
CA HIS A 47 14.02 6.49 12.54
C HIS A 47 14.44 7.04 13.90
N GLN A 48 14.34 6.21 14.96
CA GLN A 48 14.69 6.60 16.33
C GLN A 48 16.07 7.28 16.47
N LYS A 49 17.09 6.80 15.75
CA LYS A 49 18.43 7.42 15.74
C LYS A 49 18.42 8.86 15.20
N THR A 50 17.59 9.12 14.19
CA THR A 50 17.42 10.45 13.59
C THR A 50 16.72 11.39 14.56
N ILE A 51 15.64 10.94 15.21
CA ILE A 51 14.97 11.73 16.25
C ILE A 51 15.94 12.09 17.37
N HIS A 52 16.65 11.11 17.94
CA HIS A 52 17.59 11.38 19.02
C HIS A 52 18.63 12.42 18.61
N GLY A 53 19.17 12.32 17.39
CA GLY A 53 20.11 13.31 16.85
C GLY A 53 19.54 14.74 16.81
N HIS A 54 18.30 14.92 16.37
CA HIS A 54 17.65 16.24 16.34
C HIS A 54 17.29 16.74 17.74
N MET A 55 16.76 15.87 18.61
CA MET A 55 16.45 16.20 19.99
C MET A 55 17.71 16.65 20.74
N HIS A 56 18.86 15.99 20.53
CA HIS A 56 20.15 16.40 21.11
C HIS A 56 20.62 17.79 20.65
N LYS A 57 20.34 18.16 19.40
CA LYS A 57 20.68 19.47 18.85
C LYS A 57 19.74 20.57 19.34
N GLY A 58 18.46 20.25 19.56
CA GLY A 58 17.47 21.15 20.15
C GLY A 58 17.52 21.25 21.69
N ALA A 59 18.41 20.52 22.35
CA ALA A 59 18.50 20.46 23.80
C ALA A 59 19.13 21.73 24.41
N ILE A 60 18.61 22.16 25.56
CA ILE A 60 19.05 23.35 26.29
C ILE A 60 19.71 22.94 27.60
N SER A 61 20.66 23.73 28.10
CA SER A 61 21.28 23.46 29.40
C SER A 61 20.26 23.60 30.53
N ILE A 62 20.35 22.73 31.54
CA ILE A 62 19.46 22.78 32.71
C ILE A 62 19.60 24.11 33.45
N ASP A 63 20.83 24.62 33.56
CA ASP A 63 21.10 25.89 34.24
C ASP A 63 20.42 27.07 33.53
N GLU A 64 20.44 27.12 32.19
CA GLU A 64 19.73 28.14 31.41
C GLU A 64 18.22 28.09 31.66
N LEU A 65 17.62 26.90 31.69
CA LEU A 65 16.19 26.77 31.96
C LEU A 65 15.83 27.15 33.41
N LYS A 66 16.66 26.78 34.39
CA LYS A 66 16.44 27.17 35.79
C LYS A 66 16.60 28.66 36.03
N CYS A 67 17.44 29.35 35.26
CA CYS A 67 17.52 30.81 35.26
C CYS A 67 16.24 31.49 34.78
N ILE A 68 15.49 30.87 33.86
CA ILE A 68 14.20 31.40 33.40
C ILE A 68 13.15 31.22 34.50
N ASP A 69 12.95 29.99 34.97
CA ASP A 69 11.94 29.66 35.97
C ASP A 69 12.31 28.34 36.67
N SER A 70 13.03 28.42 37.79
CA SER A 70 13.49 27.22 38.50
C SER A 70 12.34 26.37 39.06
N LYS A 71 11.27 27.00 39.56
CA LYS A 71 10.14 26.27 40.14
C LYS A 71 9.32 25.61 39.03
N GLY A 72 8.96 26.37 38.00
CA GLY A 72 8.25 25.82 36.85
C GLY A 72 9.07 24.80 36.07
N TYR A 73 10.41 24.85 36.11
CA TYR A 73 11.25 23.78 35.56
C TYR A 73 11.03 22.47 36.32
N ASP A 74 11.09 22.50 37.65
CA ASP A 74 10.92 21.29 38.46
C ASP A 74 9.48 20.73 38.29
N ASP A 75 8.45 21.60 38.22
CA ASP A 75 7.07 21.21 37.91
C ASP A 75 6.95 20.57 36.51
N CYS A 76 7.59 21.15 35.50
CA CYS A 76 7.61 20.60 34.13
C CYS A 76 8.31 19.24 34.03
N ILE A 77 9.28 18.95 34.91
CA ILE A 77 9.93 17.65 34.99
C ILE A 77 8.98 16.61 35.60
N GLU A 78 8.26 16.98 36.66
CA GLU A 78 7.28 16.11 37.33
C GLU A 78 6.16 15.69 36.38
N GLU A 79 5.62 16.65 35.62
CA GLU A 79 4.58 16.44 34.60
C GLU A 79 5.12 15.83 33.29
N LYS A 80 6.43 15.57 33.21
CA LYS A 80 7.11 15.02 32.03
C LYS A 80 6.94 15.86 30.76
N PHE A 81 6.68 17.16 30.91
CA PHE A 81 6.72 18.10 29.80
C PHE A 81 8.16 18.33 29.34
N ILE A 82 9.10 18.29 30.30
CA ILE A 82 10.53 18.37 30.06
C ILE A 82 11.17 17.04 30.48
N LEU A 83 12.13 16.56 29.70
CA LEU A 83 12.90 15.35 29.97
C LEU A 83 14.35 15.73 30.25
N LYS A 84 14.96 15.13 31.27
CA LYS A 84 16.40 15.26 31.55
C LYS A 84 17.19 14.28 30.69
N GLY A 85 18.30 14.76 30.12
CA GLY A 85 19.25 13.90 29.44
C GLY A 85 19.96 12.94 30.39
N ASN A 86 20.53 11.88 29.82
CA ASN A 86 21.37 10.92 30.53
C ASN A 86 22.78 10.88 29.93
N GLY A 87 23.73 10.28 30.67
CA GLY A 87 25.12 10.13 30.23
C GLY A 87 25.78 11.46 29.83
N LEU A 88 26.25 11.53 28.58
CA LEU A 88 26.91 12.71 27.99
C LEU A 88 26.01 13.95 27.88
N TYR A 89 24.69 13.81 28.05
CA TYR A 89 23.72 14.90 27.99
C TYR A 89 23.05 15.18 29.35
N SER A 90 23.65 14.70 30.45
CA SER A 90 23.11 14.84 31.81
C SER A 90 22.88 16.29 32.27
N ASN A 91 23.61 17.25 31.70
CA ASN A 91 23.42 18.68 31.95
C ASN A 91 22.41 19.36 31.01
N LYS A 92 21.73 18.59 30.15
CA LYS A 92 20.76 19.11 29.18
C LYS A 92 19.35 18.62 29.45
N ALA A 93 18.39 19.40 28.97
CA ALA A 93 16.98 19.10 29.00
C ALA A 93 16.34 19.24 27.61
N PHE A 94 15.26 18.50 27.41
CA PHE A 94 14.55 18.34 26.14
C PHE A 94 13.06 18.57 26.39
N ILE A 95 12.34 19.12 25.41
CA ILE A 95 10.88 19.06 25.45
C ILE A 95 10.44 17.62 25.17
N GLY A 96 9.60 17.05 26.03
CA GLY A 96 8.97 15.75 25.77
C GLY A 96 7.81 15.89 24.80
N LEU A 97 7.33 14.78 24.23
CA LEU A 97 6.12 14.80 23.41
C LEU A 97 4.92 15.37 24.18
N ASN A 98 4.80 15.05 25.48
CA ASN A 98 3.79 15.63 26.36
C ASN A 98 3.94 17.16 26.47
N GLY A 99 5.17 17.66 26.54
CA GLY A 99 5.45 19.10 26.56
C GLY A 99 5.13 19.80 25.24
N ILE A 100 5.33 19.13 24.10
CA ILE A 100 4.91 19.64 22.79
C ILE A 100 3.37 19.76 22.75
N PHE A 101 2.65 18.72 23.15
CA PHE A 101 1.18 18.77 23.22
C PHE A 101 0.67 19.85 24.16
N GLU A 102 1.27 19.97 25.35
CA GLU A 102 0.90 21.01 26.31
C GLU A 102 1.16 22.42 25.74
N TYR A 103 2.24 22.59 24.99
CA TYR A 103 2.52 23.86 24.31
C TYR A 103 1.49 24.18 23.22
N TYR A 104 1.09 23.20 22.39
CA TYR A 104 0.00 23.37 21.42
C TYR A 104 -1.31 23.74 22.11
N ARG A 105 -1.62 23.11 23.26
CA ARG A 105 -2.80 23.41 24.07
C ARG A 105 -2.77 24.86 24.60
N ILE A 106 -1.64 25.31 25.14
CA ILE A 106 -1.45 26.69 25.62
C ILE A 106 -1.62 27.69 24.47
N LYS A 107 -1.08 27.38 23.27
CA LYS A 107 -1.19 28.23 22.09
C LYS A 107 -2.50 28.11 21.32
N ASN A 108 -3.39 27.20 21.71
CA ASN A 108 -4.63 26.88 21.01
C ASN A 108 -4.39 26.53 19.53
N TRP A 109 -3.33 25.78 19.25
CA TRP A 109 -3.00 25.28 17.91
C TRP A 109 -3.67 23.94 17.63
N ASP A 110 -4.08 23.74 16.38
CA ASP A 110 -4.67 22.46 15.96
C ASP A 110 -3.56 21.42 15.75
N TYR A 111 -3.71 20.28 16.40
CA TYR A 111 -2.80 19.13 16.28
C TYR A 111 -3.43 17.95 15.52
N LYS A 112 -4.70 18.06 15.09
CA LYS A 112 -5.42 16.96 14.42
C LYS A 112 -4.76 16.56 13.11
N ASP A 113 -4.32 17.53 12.32
CA ASP A 113 -3.67 17.27 11.03
C ASP A 113 -2.37 16.47 11.21
N ALA A 114 -1.64 16.72 12.29
CA ALA A 114 -0.43 15.98 12.65
C ALA A 114 -0.74 14.51 12.98
N LEU A 115 -1.83 14.25 13.73
CA LEU A 115 -2.28 12.91 14.07
C LEU A 115 -2.82 12.16 12.85
N GLN A 116 -3.68 12.79 12.05
CA GLN A 116 -4.22 12.18 10.82
C GLN A 116 -3.09 11.80 9.85
N SER A 117 -2.10 12.68 9.71
CA SER A 117 -0.92 12.40 8.89
C SER A 117 -0.10 11.23 9.42
N TYR A 118 0.04 11.12 10.74
CA TYR A 118 0.70 9.99 11.38
C TYR A 118 -0.06 8.68 11.16
N ASP A 119 -1.39 8.69 11.29
CA ASP A 119 -2.24 7.52 11.08
C ASP A 119 -2.16 7.03 9.63
N LEU A 120 -2.29 7.92 8.65
CA LEU A 120 -2.18 7.57 7.22
C LEU A 120 -0.81 6.98 6.86
N LYS A 121 0.25 7.46 7.53
CA LYS A 121 1.61 6.94 7.34
C LYS A 121 1.81 5.58 8.03
N THR A 122 1.27 5.42 9.23
CA THR A 122 1.48 4.23 10.08
C THR A 122 0.59 3.08 9.62
N PHE A 123 -0.61 3.40 9.15
CA PHE A 123 -1.62 2.46 8.67
C PHE A 123 -1.97 2.77 7.21
N PRO A 124 -1.02 2.56 6.27
CA PRO A 124 -1.29 2.81 4.87
C PRO A 124 -2.45 1.92 4.41
N ILE A 125 -3.49 2.55 3.87
CA ILE A 125 -4.55 1.82 3.17
C ILE A 125 -3.95 1.37 1.84
N GLU A 126 -3.46 0.14 1.77
CA GLU A 126 -2.89 -0.42 0.55
C GLU A 126 -3.98 -0.61 -0.51
N THR A 127 -4.07 0.31 -1.47
CA THR A 127 -4.87 0.11 -2.67
C THR A 127 -4.09 -0.74 -3.66
N TYR A 128 -4.48 -2.00 -3.79
CA TYR A 128 -3.91 -2.90 -4.78
C TYR A 128 -4.50 -2.62 -6.15
N THR A 129 -3.63 -2.50 -7.16
CA THR A 129 -4.03 -2.39 -8.57
C THR A 129 -3.27 -3.42 -9.38
N LEU A 130 -3.96 -4.10 -10.30
CA LEU A 130 -3.34 -5.08 -11.18
C LEU A 130 -2.93 -4.45 -12.51
N LYS A 131 -1.78 -4.84 -13.03
CA LYS A 131 -1.38 -4.58 -14.42
C LYS A 131 -2.26 -5.38 -15.37
N THR A 132 -2.35 -4.97 -16.63
CA THR A 132 -3.13 -5.69 -17.65
C THR A 132 -2.73 -7.16 -17.75
N GLN A 133 -1.43 -7.47 -17.71
CA GLN A 133 -0.90 -8.83 -17.76
C GLN A 133 -1.39 -9.69 -16.60
N GLU A 134 -1.43 -9.11 -15.39
CA GLU A 134 -1.88 -9.77 -14.17
C GLU A 134 -3.40 -10.02 -14.24
N LYS A 135 -4.18 -9.06 -14.74
CA LYS A 135 -5.62 -9.22 -14.97
C LYS A 135 -5.92 -10.34 -15.96
N VAL A 136 -5.23 -10.36 -17.11
CA VAL A 136 -5.38 -11.42 -18.13
C VAL A 136 -5.00 -12.78 -17.55
N TRP A 137 -3.95 -12.84 -16.72
CA TRP A 137 -3.57 -14.06 -16.02
C TRP A 137 -4.64 -14.54 -15.02
N CYS A 138 -5.22 -13.64 -14.23
CA CYS A 138 -6.34 -13.99 -13.35
C CYS A 138 -7.55 -14.51 -14.15
N VAL A 139 -7.89 -13.88 -15.28
CA VAL A 139 -8.95 -14.36 -16.18
C VAL A 139 -8.65 -15.76 -16.70
N PHE A 140 -7.40 -16.00 -17.11
CA PHE A 140 -6.97 -17.32 -17.53
C PHE A 140 -7.17 -18.37 -16.43
N LEU A 141 -6.76 -18.08 -15.19
CA LEU A 141 -6.93 -19.00 -14.06
C LEU A 141 -8.41 -19.26 -13.74
N ILE A 142 -9.28 -18.24 -13.81
CA ILE A 142 -10.74 -18.40 -13.68
C ILE A 142 -11.26 -19.40 -14.73
N LEU A 143 -10.83 -19.24 -15.99
CA LEU A 143 -11.24 -20.10 -17.09
C LEU A 143 -10.72 -21.54 -16.95
N MET A 144 -9.53 -21.71 -16.37
CA MET A 144 -8.96 -23.04 -16.08
C MET A 144 -9.64 -23.73 -14.89
N GLY A 145 -10.56 -23.07 -14.18
CA GLY A 145 -11.16 -23.58 -12.95
C GLY A 145 -10.17 -23.64 -11.79
N ALA A 146 -9.11 -22.82 -11.83
CA ALA A 146 -8.03 -22.87 -10.87
C ALA A 146 -8.37 -22.08 -9.61
N ASP A 147 -9.35 -22.56 -8.84
CA ASP A 147 -10.11 -21.74 -7.88
C ASP A 147 -9.94 -22.11 -6.40
N SER A 148 -9.08 -23.10 -6.10
CA SER A 148 -8.81 -23.56 -4.74
C SER A 148 -7.54 -24.42 -4.71
N SER A 149 -7.08 -24.78 -3.50
CA SER A 149 -5.99 -25.74 -3.32
C SER A 149 -6.31 -27.14 -3.86
N ASN A 150 -7.59 -27.47 -4.05
CA ASN A 150 -8.04 -28.73 -4.63
C ASN A 150 -8.01 -28.69 -6.16
N ASN A 151 -8.17 -27.51 -6.75
CA ASN A 151 -8.19 -27.28 -8.19
C ASN A 151 -6.99 -26.42 -8.60
N ILE A 152 -5.79 -26.99 -8.51
CA ILE A 152 -4.56 -26.26 -8.85
C ILE A 152 -4.27 -26.38 -10.35
N PHE A 153 -4.00 -25.26 -10.99
CA PHE A 153 -3.45 -25.25 -12.34
C PHE A 153 -1.95 -25.55 -12.30
N ASN A 154 -1.61 -26.81 -12.59
CA ASN A 154 -0.23 -27.29 -12.62
C ASN A 154 0.28 -27.40 -14.05
N THR A 155 1.39 -26.71 -14.33
CA THR A 155 2.03 -26.68 -15.64
C THR A 155 3.40 -27.34 -15.64
N SER A 156 3.82 -27.99 -14.55
CA SER A 156 5.18 -28.54 -14.40
C SER A 156 5.58 -29.54 -15.49
N THR A 157 4.61 -30.28 -16.04
CA THR A 157 4.81 -31.33 -17.05
C THR A 157 4.43 -30.89 -18.46
N PHE A 158 4.07 -29.62 -18.68
CA PHE A 158 3.63 -29.15 -20.00
C PHE A 158 4.79 -29.18 -20.99
N SER A 159 4.53 -29.78 -22.16
CA SER A 159 5.39 -29.72 -23.32
C SER A 159 5.49 -28.29 -23.88
N LYS A 160 6.50 -28.05 -24.72
CA LYS A 160 6.66 -26.76 -25.40
C LYS A 160 5.42 -26.37 -26.22
N THR A 161 4.83 -27.32 -26.94
CA THR A 161 3.61 -27.10 -27.74
C THR A 161 2.41 -26.76 -26.87
N GLU A 162 2.26 -27.38 -25.70
CA GLU A 162 1.20 -27.02 -24.76
C GLU A 162 1.39 -25.60 -24.22
N LEU A 163 2.62 -25.24 -23.84
CA LEU A 163 2.94 -23.89 -23.38
C LEU A 163 2.65 -22.84 -24.46
N GLU A 164 2.97 -23.12 -25.73
CA GLU A 164 2.66 -22.25 -26.87
C GLU A 164 1.15 -22.09 -27.07
N LYS A 165 0.36 -23.17 -27.00
CA LYS A 165 -1.10 -23.08 -27.09
C LYS A 165 -1.72 -22.26 -25.97
N ASN A 166 -1.27 -22.45 -24.74
CA ASN A 166 -1.75 -21.66 -23.60
C ASN A 166 -1.33 -20.19 -23.72
N TYR A 167 -0.15 -19.91 -24.30
CA TYR A 167 0.27 -18.55 -24.61
C TYR A 167 -0.64 -17.87 -25.63
N GLU A 168 -0.94 -18.53 -26.75
CA GLU A 168 -1.90 -18.01 -27.74
C GLU A 168 -3.29 -17.78 -27.13
N PHE A 169 -3.69 -18.62 -26.19
CA PHE A 169 -4.97 -18.44 -25.49
C PHE A 169 -4.98 -17.19 -24.59
N LEU A 170 -3.86 -16.84 -23.94
CA LEU A 170 -3.73 -15.59 -23.19
C LEU A 170 -3.88 -14.35 -24.09
N ILE A 171 -3.32 -14.39 -25.29
CA ILE A 171 -3.50 -13.34 -26.31
C ILE A 171 -4.97 -13.24 -26.70
N LYS A 172 -5.62 -14.38 -26.92
CA LYS A 172 -7.05 -14.46 -27.26
C LYS A 172 -7.94 -13.86 -26.18
N ILE A 173 -7.62 -14.05 -24.90
CA ILE A 173 -8.36 -13.45 -23.78
C ILE A 173 -8.35 -11.92 -23.88
N GLU A 174 -7.18 -11.30 -24.01
CA GLU A 174 -7.08 -9.83 -24.11
C GLU A 174 -7.86 -9.30 -25.31
N ASN A 175 -7.68 -9.92 -26.48
CA ASN A 175 -8.37 -9.50 -27.71
C ASN A 175 -9.89 -9.62 -27.57
N LYS A 176 -10.39 -10.73 -27.02
CA LYS A 176 -11.83 -10.97 -26.87
C LYS A 176 -12.49 -9.96 -25.93
N LEU A 177 -11.82 -9.61 -24.84
CA LEU A 177 -12.28 -8.58 -23.93
C LEU A 177 -12.34 -7.21 -24.62
N LEU A 178 -11.29 -6.85 -25.36
CA LEU A 178 -11.25 -5.59 -26.11
C LEU A 178 -12.33 -5.51 -27.19
N ASP A 179 -12.57 -6.60 -27.93
CA ASP A 179 -13.62 -6.67 -28.97
C ASP A 179 -15.02 -6.44 -28.39
N LYS A 180 -15.23 -6.88 -27.15
CA LYS A 180 -16.47 -6.68 -26.39
C LYS A 180 -16.46 -5.39 -25.56
N LYS A 181 -15.51 -4.48 -25.84
CA LYS A 181 -15.35 -3.16 -25.20
C LYS A 181 -15.00 -3.20 -23.71
N ILE A 182 -14.46 -4.32 -23.23
CA ILE A 182 -13.85 -4.41 -21.89
C ILE A 182 -12.36 -4.09 -21.98
N ASN A 183 -12.01 -2.87 -21.60
CA ASN A 183 -10.63 -2.41 -21.46
C ASN A 183 -10.09 -2.72 -20.05
N LEU A 184 -9.09 -3.60 -19.94
CA LEU A 184 -8.42 -3.93 -18.67
C LEU A 184 -7.23 -3.02 -18.32
N GLY A 185 -6.74 -2.19 -19.24
CA GLY A 185 -5.48 -1.47 -19.05
C GLY A 185 -4.78 -1.03 -20.34
N LYS A 186 -3.46 -0.85 -20.25
CA LYS A 186 -2.60 -0.66 -21.43
C LYS A 186 -2.47 -2.00 -22.16
N ARG A 187 -2.47 -1.99 -23.50
CA ARG A 187 -2.29 -3.22 -24.29
C ARG A 187 -0.97 -3.92 -23.96
N ILE A 188 -1.03 -5.24 -23.87
CA ILE A 188 0.14 -6.09 -23.65
C ILE A 188 0.95 -6.16 -24.95
N LYS A 189 2.28 -5.99 -24.85
CA LYS A 189 3.18 -6.09 -26.00
C LYS A 189 3.67 -7.53 -26.19
N TRP A 190 2.79 -8.41 -26.65
CA TRP A 190 3.03 -9.87 -26.78
C TRP A 190 4.27 -10.26 -27.61
N THR A 191 4.77 -9.42 -28.51
CA THR A 191 5.91 -9.77 -29.37
C THR A 191 7.27 -9.25 -28.87
N THR A 192 7.29 -8.52 -27.75
CA THR A 192 8.49 -7.85 -27.20
C THR A 192 8.70 -8.21 -25.73
N GLY A 193 9.93 -8.09 -25.22
CA GLY A 193 10.21 -8.25 -23.78
C GLY A 193 10.21 -9.70 -23.27
N LYS A 194 9.95 -9.84 -21.97
CA LYS A 194 9.88 -11.13 -21.27
C LYS A 194 8.52 -11.80 -21.48
N GLU A 195 7.51 -11.03 -21.86
CA GLU A 195 6.13 -11.46 -22.07
C GLU A 195 5.93 -12.30 -23.34
N LYS A 196 6.96 -12.49 -24.18
CA LYS A 196 6.90 -13.25 -25.44
C LYS A 196 6.55 -14.73 -25.31
N THR A 197 6.57 -15.26 -24.10
CA THR A 197 6.36 -16.69 -23.84
C THR A 197 5.47 -16.86 -22.64
N PHE A 198 4.77 -18.00 -22.56
CA PHE A 198 3.94 -18.36 -21.41
C PHE A 198 4.68 -18.23 -20.07
N ARG A 199 5.85 -18.86 -19.98
CA ARG A 199 6.69 -18.85 -18.77
C ARG A 199 7.22 -17.46 -18.45
N GLY A 200 7.58 -16.70 -19.48
CA GLY A 200 8.07 -15.34 -19.31
C GLY A 200 6.99 -14.38 -18.80
N LEU A 201 5.75 -14.50 -19.30
CA LEU A 201 4.61 -13.72 -18.79
C LEU A 201 4.32 -14.05 -17.32
N ILE A 202 4.21 -15.33 -16.96
CA ILE A 202 3.95 -15.73 -15.57
C ILE A 202 5.13 -15.35 -14.65
N GLY A 203 6.37 -15.53 -15.12
CA GLY A 203 7.57 -15.17 -14.37
C GLY A 203 7.68 -13.68 -14.06
N CYS A 204 7.17 -12.82 -14.95
CA CYS A 204 7.06 -11.38 -14.74
C CYS A 204 5.93 -10.98 -13.76
N ASN A 205 4.96 -11.86 -13.54
CA ASN A 205 3.78 -11.63 -12.71
C ASN A 205 3.84 -12.40 -11.39
N LYS A 206 5.04 -12.77 -10.93
CA LYS A 206 5.28 -13.46 -9.64
C LYS A 206 4.73 -12.70 -8.41
N ASP A 207 4.23 -11.46 -8.58
CA ASP A 207 3.86 -10.50 -7.52
C ASP A 207 2.35 -10.28 -7.28
N LEU A 208 1.47 -11.02 -7.96
CA LEU A 208 0.09 -11.21 -7.47
C LEU A 208 -0.08 -11.68 -5.99
N PRO A 209 0.91 -12.30 -5.29
CA PRO A 209 0.84 -12.68 -3.86
C PRO A 209 0.31 -11.63 -2.89
N LYS A 210 0.48 -10.32 -3.15
CA LYS A 210 0.02 -9.30 -2.18
C LYS A 210 -1.48 -9.14 -2.11
N THR A 211 -2.22 -9.66 -3.10
CA THR A 211 -3.68 -9.61 -3.10
C THR A 211 -4.30 -10.55 -2.08
N GLY A 212 -3.57 -11.56 -1.59
CA GLY A 212 -4.11 -12.61 -0.72
C GLY A 212 -5.07 -13.59 -1.41
N VAL A 213 -5.48 -13.32 -2.66
CA VAL A 213 -6.35 -14.20 -3.45
C VAL A 213 -5.53 -15.09 -4.37
N TYR A 214 -4.38 -14.64 -4.87
CA TYR A 214 -3.53 -15.48 -5.72
C TYR A 214 -2.54 -16.30 -4.91
N ILE A 215 -2.48 -17.61 -5.17
CA ILE A 215 -1.62 -18.53 -4.45
C ILE A 215 -0.76 -19.33 -5.44
N ASN A 216 0.55 -19.33 -5.18
CA ASN A 216 1.57 -20.08 -5.92
C ASN A 216 2.33 -20.97 -4.93
N PRO A 217 1.81 -22.18 -4.61
CA PRO A 217 2.36 -23.00 -3.53
C PRO A 217 3.71 -23.65 -3.88
N ALA A 218 4.03 -23.79 -5.16
CA ALA A 218 5.28 -24.35 -5.66
C ALA A 218 5.48 -23.96 -7.13
N ASP A 219 6.71 -24.12 -7.64
CA ASP A 219 7.01 -23.81 -9.04
C ASP A 219 5.99 -24.42 -10.00
N TYR A 220 5.45 -23.56 -10.88
CA TYR A 220 4.52 -23.91 -11.95
C TYR A 220 3.12 -24.37 -11.51
N LYS A 221 2.75 -24.15 -10.24
CA LYS A 221 1.42 -24.44 -9.68
C LYS A 221 0.74 -23.15 -9.25
N TYR A 222 -0.50 -22.94 -9.68
CA TYR A 222 -1.19 -21.67 -9.48
C TYR A 222 -2.68 -21.89 -9.20
N TYR A 223 -3.26 -21.09 -8.32
CA TYR A 223 -4.71 -20.96 -8.18
C TYR A 223 -5.09 -19.61 -7.59
N LEU A 224 -6.37 -19.28 -7.68
CA LEU A 224 -7.01 -18.14 -7.03
C LEU A 224 -7.87 -18.70 -5.91
N ASP A 225 -7.72 -18.25 -4.66
CA ASP A 225 -8.63 -18.59 -3.57
C ASP A 225 -9.99 -17.90 -3.79
N LEU A 226 -10.91 -18.61 -4.43
CA LEU A 226 -12.27 -18.15 -4.73
C LEU A 226 -13.32 -18.91 -3.91
N ASP A 227 -12.94 -19.50 -2.79
CA ASP A 227 -13.84 -20.28 -1.94
C ASP A 227 -14.93 -19.42 -1.31
N THR A 228 -14.68 -18.11 -1.17
CA THR A 228 -15.63 -17.14 -0.61
C THR A 228 -16.10 -16.11 -1.63
N LYS A 229 -17.36 -15.66 -1.47
CA LYS A 229 -17.91 -14.53 -2.24
C LYS A 229 -17.11 -13.24 -2.05
N LYS A 230 -16.53 -13.04 -0.85
CA LYS A 230 -15.66 -11.90 -0.55
C LYS A 230 -14.43 -11.87 -1.46
N ASN A 231 -13.72 -13.00 -1.58
CA ASN A 231 -12.52 -13.08 -2.42
C ASN A 231 -12.86 -12.93 -3.91
N ALA A 232 -13.96 -13.54 -4.35
CA ALA A 232 -14.47 -13.37 -5.71
C ALA A 232 -14.81 -11.90 -6.01
N SER A 233 -15.51 -11.21 -5.10
CA SER A 233 -15.83 -9.78 -5.23
C SER A 233 -14.57 -8.95 -5.33
N TYR A 234 -13.64 -9.16 -4.40
CA TYR A 234 -12.38 -8.44 -4.36
C TYR A 234 -11.56 -8.65 -5.65
N LEU A 235 -11.47 -9.88 -6.16
CA LEU A 235 -10.81 -10.14 -7.44
C LEU A 235 -11.50 -9.44 -8.60
N MET A 236 -12.83 -9.43 -8.66
CA MET A 236 -13.55 -8.72 -9.71
C MET A 236 -13.28 -7.21 -9.63
N ASP A 237 -13.20 -6.64 -8.43
CA ASP A 237 -12.88 -5.23 -8.24
C ASP A 237 -11.45 -4.91 -8.67
N LEU A 238 -10.51 -5.83 -8.47
CA LEU A 238 -9.16 -5.70 -8.99
C LEU A 238 -9.08 -5.79 -10.52
N ILE A 239 -9.88 -6.66 -11.16
CA ILE A 239 -9.83 -6.86 -12.62
C ILE A 239 -10.51 -5.71 -13.36
N LEU A 240 -11.65 -5.25 -12.86
CA LEU A 240 -12.52 -4.28 -13.51
C LEU A 240 -12.55 -2.94 -12.74
N ASP A 241 -11.44 -2.63 -12.05
CA ASP A 241 -11.13 -1.40 -11.31
C ASP A 241 -11.40 -0.08 -12.06
N LYS A 242 -11.49 -0.12 -13.39
CA LYS A 242 -11.79 1.03 -14.25
C LYS A 242 -13.27 1.40 -14.33
N TYR A 243 -14.17 0.51 -13.93
CA TYR A 243 -15.61 0.70 -14.09
C TYR A 243 -16.25 0.99 -12.74
N THR A 244 -17.18 1.95 -12.70
CA THR A 244 -17.89 2.30 -11.46
C THR A 244 -19.38 2.52 -11.74
N GLY A 245 -20.22 2.46 -10.70
CA GLY A 245 -21.66 2.72 -10.82
C GLY A 245 -22.35 1.87 -11.90
N VAL A 246 -23.10 2.51 -12.79
CA VAL A 246 -23.84 1.82 -13.87
C VAL A 246 -22.90 1.17 -14.90
N GLU A 247 -21.74 1.79 -15.18
CA GLU A 247 -20.76 1.21 -16.10
C GLU A 247 -20.20 -0.11 -15.56
N ARG A 248 -20.04 -0.22 -14.24
CA ARG A 248 -19.63 -1.46 -13.57
C ARG A 248 -20.63 -2.58 -13.79
N ILE A 249 -21.92 -2.29 -13.67
CA ILE A 249 -22.98 -3.29 -13.86
C ILE A 249 -22.94 -3.83 -15.30
N ASN A 250 -22.93 -2.94 -16.29
CA ASN A 250 -22.83 -3.34 -17.70
C ASN A 250 -21.53 -4.11 -17.99
N ALA A 251 -20.41 -3.67 -17.40
CA ALA A 251 -19.14 -4.35 -17.57
C ALA A 251 -19.16 -5.77 -16.98
N ASN A 252 -19.85 -5.99 -15.86
CA ASN A 252 -19.99 -7.32 -15.27
C ASN A 252 -20.73 -8.29 -16.19
N ASP A 253 -21.85 -7.86 -16.76
CA ASP A 253 -22.65 -8.69 -17.68
C ASP A 253 -21.83 -9.07 -18.93
N ILE A 254 -21.22 -8.08 -19.58
CA ILE A 254 -20.39 -8.30 -20.76
C ILE A 254 -19.19 -9.19 -20.42
N PHE A 255 -18.53 -8.94 -19.29
CA PHE A 255 -17.40 -9.73 -18.85
C PHE A 255 -17.79 -11.18 -18.61
N TYR A 256 -18.96 -11.41 -17.99
CA TYR A 256 -19.50 -12.74 -17.78
C TYR A 256 -19.78 -13.48 -19.10
N GLU A 257 -20.39 -12.81 -20.08
CA GLU A 257 -20.57 -13.37 -21.43
C GLU A 257 -19.23 -13.75 -22.07
N VAL A 258 -18.22 -12.88 -21.95
CA VAL A 258 -16.88 -13.15 -22.47
C VAL A 258 -16.28 -14.39 -21.82
N LEU A 259 -16.41 -14.56 -20.50
CA LEU A 259 -15.93 -15.76 -19.81
C LEU A 259 -16.63 -17.02 -20.34
N GLN A 260 -17.94 -16.98 -20.59
CA GLN A 260 -18.66 -18.11 -21.17
C GLN A 260 -18.20 -18.45 -22.58
N GLU A 261 -18.01 -17.44 -23.43
CA GLU A 261 -17.50 -17.61 -24.80
C GLU A 261 -16.08 -18.20 -24.80
N LEU A 262 -15.21 -17.72 -23.90
CA LEU A 262 -13.84 -18.22 -23.76
C LEU A 262 -13.80 -19.64 -23.19
N SER A 263 -14.62 -19.98 -22.20
CA SER A 263 -14.71 -21.35 -21.65
C SER A 263 -15.10 -22.36 -22.74
N LYS A 264 -16.03 -21.98 -23.64
CA LYS A 264 -16.37 -22.80 -24.83
C LYS A 264 -15.18 -22.91 -25.80
N ALA A 265 -14.46 -21.83 -26.03
CA ALA A 265 -13.30 -21.82 -26.93
C ALA A 265 -12.15 -22.72 -26.45
N MET A 266 -11.97 -22.88 -25.13
CA MET A 266 -10.94 -23.78 -24.56
C MET A 266 -11.08 -25.23 -25.03
N VAL A 267 -12.31 -25.68 -25.28
CA VAL A 267 -12.58 -27.04 -25.77
C VAL A 267 -11.91 -27.28 -27.11
N PHE A 268 -11.92 -26.27 -27.99
CA PHE A 268 -11.35 -26.38 -29.32
C PHE A 268 -9.85 -26.04 -29.32
N ASP A 269 -9.47 -24.95 -28.67
CA ASP A 269 -8.11 -24.41 -28.75
C ASP A 269 -7.12 -25.22 -27.91
N LEU A 270 -7.53 -25.63 -26.71
CA LEU A 270 -6.69 -26.30 -25.72
C LEU A 270 -7.02 -27.80 -25.59
N ARG A 271 -8.10 -28.28 -26.22
CA ARG A 271 -8.61 -29.66 -26.07
C ARG A 271 -8.92 -30.04 -24.63
N LEU A 272 -9.33 -29.06 -23.83
CA LEU A 272 -9.72 -29.23 -22.43
C LEU A 272 -11.25 -29.38 -22.33
N LYS A 273 -11.74 -30.06 -21.29
CA LYS A 273 -13.18 -29.99 -21.00
C LYS A 273 -13.52 -28.57 -20.58
N SER A 274 -14.68 -28.06 -21.00
CA SER A 274 -15.17 -26.76 -20.53
C SER A 274 -15.32 -26.82 -19.01
N GLN A 275 -14.65 -25.92 -18.33
CA GLN A 275 -14.78 -25.72 -16.89
C GLN A 275 -15.97 -24.77 -16.66
N ASP A 276 -16.81 -25.11 -15.69
CA ASP A 276 -17.81 -24.16 -15.20
C ASP A 276 -17.11 -23.04 -14.47
N ILE A 277 -17.52 -21.80 -14.75
CA ILE A 277 -17.03 -20.63 -14.01
C ILE A 277 -17.41 -20.80 -12.54
N ASN A 278 -16.45 -20.55 -11.64
CA ASN A 278 -16.63 -20.62 -10.19
C ASN A 278 -17.94 -19.96 -9.74
N LYS A 279 -18.67 -20.62 -8.84
CA LYS A 279 -20.00 -20.18 -8.37
C LYS A 279 -19.99 -18.76 -7.81
N ASN A 280 -19.00 -18.42 -6.99
CA ASN A 280 -18.92 -17.11 -6.35
C ASN A 280 -18.66 -16.00 -7.39
N ILE A 281 -17.86 -16.28 -8.42
CA ILE A 281 -17.65 -15.34 -9.55
C ILE A 281 -18.96 -15.10 -10.31
N ARG A 282 -19.74 -16.16 -10.56
CA ARG A 282 -21.05 -16.04 -11.21
C ARG A 282 -22.00 -15.15 -10.42
N GLU A 283 -22.09 -15.37 -9.11
CA GLU A 283 -22.94 -14.57 -8.22
C GLU A 283 -22.47 -13.12 -8.10
N VAL A 284 -21.17 -12.86 -8.13
CA VAL A 284 -20.64 -11.48 -8.07
C VAL A 284 -20.94 -10.73 -9.36
N LEU A 285 -20.77 -11.37 -10.52
CA LEU A 285 -20.98 -10.70 -11.80
C LEU A 285 -22.46 -10.47 -12.12
N ARG A 286 -23.36 -11.37 -11.68
CA ARG A 286 -24.79 -11.28 -12.00
C ARG A 286 -25.62 -10.48 -10.99
N GLY A 287 -25.04 -10.07 -9.86
CA GLY A 287 -25.77 -9.46 -8.74
C GLY A 287 -26.65 -10.45 -7.99
#